data_AF-A0A0P7C8F1-F1
#
_entry.id   AF-A0A0P7C8F1-F1
#
_cell.length_a   1.000
_cell.length_b   1.000
_cell.length_c   1.000
_cell.angle_alpha   90.00
_cell.angle_beta   90.00
_cell.angle_gamma   90.00
#
_symmetry.space_group_name_H-M   'P 1'
#
loop_
_entity.id
_entity.type
_entity.pdbx_description
1 polymer ?
#
loop_
_entity_poly.entity_id
_entity_poly.type
_entity_poly.pdbx_seq_one_letter_code
_entity_poly.pdbx_strand_id
1 'polypeptide(L)' 'MLSLPFPAGRSANKIVHLPAAGPIAVDCDVLTDGDAERKIVVLTAAPGTEDETRFQLAVGSGVHHPARD' A
#
# COMPACT_ATOMS: atom_id res chain seq x y z
N MET A 1 -0.48 -2.32 -11.76
CA MET A 1 0.49 -3.43 -11.77
C MET A 1 1.71 -2.98 -10.98
N LEU A 2 1.85 -3.42 -9.73
CA LEU A 2 2.96 -3.01 -8.86
C LEU A 2 3.99 -4.15 -8.87
N SER A 3 5.08 -3.99 -9.62
CA SER A 3 6.22 -4.93 -9.57
C SER A 3 7.16 -4.49 -8.46
N LEU A 4 7.40 -5.34 -7.46
CA LEU A 4 8.27 -5.03 -6.31
C LEU A 4 9.35 -6.10 -6.12
N PRO A 5 10.58 -5.90 -6.64
CA PRO A 5 11.73 -6.69 -6.26
C PRO A 5 12.45 -5.97 -5.12
N PHE A 6 11.92 -5.97 -3.90
CA PHE A 6 12.61 -5.35 -2.76
C PHE A 6 12.82 -6.32 -1.60
N PRO A 7 14.01 -6.32 -0.98
CA PRO A 7 14.32 -7.14 0.18
C PRO A 7 13.48 -6.67 1.38
N ALA A 8 13.10 -7.62 2.24
CA ALA A 8 12.29 -7.38 3.42
C ALA A 8 12.94 -6.34 4.35
N GLY A 9 12.13 -5.47 4.97
CA GLY A 9 12.57 -4.60 6.06
C GLY A 9 13.11 -3.21 5.69
N ARG A 10 12.96 -2.73 4.44
CA ARG A 10 13.22 -1.32 4.10
C ARG A 10 11.94 -0.62 3.64
N SER A 11 11.60 0.47 4.32
CA SER A 11 10.53 1.37 3.89
C SER A 11 10.91 2.03 2.56
N ALA A 12 9.96 2.06 1.62
CA ALA A 12 10.15 2.68 0.31
C ALA A 12 9.00 3.64 0.01
N ASN A 13 9.33 4.84 -0.44
CA ASN A 13 8.33 5.80 -0.90
C ASN A 13 7.78 5.35 -2.26
N LYS A 14 6.46 5.29 -2.40
CA LYS A 14 5.76 4.82 -3.60
C LYS A 14 4.55 5.71 -3.90
N ILE A 15 4.20 5.79 -5.18
CA ILE A 15 2.92 6.31 -5.62
C ILE A 15 2.00 5.14 -5.93
N VAL A 16 0.87 5.05 -5.25
CA VAL A 16 -0.15 4.02 -5.49
C VAL A 16 -1.35 4.66 -6.17
N HIS A 17 -1.83 4.04 -7.24
CA HIS A 17 -3.02 4.49 -7.96
C HIS A 17 -4.23 3.69 -7.51
N LEU A 18 -5.16 4.35 -6.82
CA LEU A 18 -6.40 3.73 -6.37
C LEU A 18 -7.58 4.28 -7.19
N PRO A 19 -8.44 3.43 -7.77
CA PRO A 19 -9.52 3.88 -8.66
C PRO A 19 -10.45 4.95 -8.06
N ALA A 20 -10.68 4.90 -6.74
CA ALA A 20 -11.57 5.82 -6.04
C ALA A 20 -10.92 7.14 -5.60
N ALA A 21 -9.58 7.19 -5.53
CA ALA A 21 -8.86 8.31 -4.88
C ALA A 21 -7.69 8.88 -5.70
N GLY A 22 -7.36 8.27 -6.85
CA GLY A 22 -6.27 8.70 -7.71
C GLY A 22 -4.88 8.30 -7.19
N PRO A 23 -3.81 8.99 -7.64
CA PRO A 23 -2.45 8.76 -7.15
C PRO A 23 -2.27 9.26 -5.71
N ILE A 24 -1.63 8.43 -4.88
CA ILE A 24 -1.37 8.73 -3.47
C ILE A 24 0.08 8.37 -3.13
N ALA A 25 0.80 9.30 -2.51
CA ALA A 25 2.12 9.04 -1.96
C ALA A 25 2.04 8.29 -0.63
N VAL A 26 2.75 7.16 -0.53
CA VAL A 26 2.80 6.31 0.65
C VAL A 26 4.21 5.79 0.90
N ASP A 27 4.57 5.63 2.18
CA ASP A 27 5.63 4.75 2.61
C ASP A 27 5.13 3.30 2.54
N CYS A 28 5.94 2.43 1.96
CA CYS A 28 5.66 1.02 1.75
C CYS A 28 6.65 0.19 2.54
N ASP A 29 6.13 -0.58 3.49
CA ASP A 29 6.86 -1.57 4.26
C ASP A 29 6.47 -2.97 3.80
N VAL A 30 7.47 -3.78 3.47
CA VAL A 30 7.27 -5.17 3.08
C VAL A 30 7.76 -6.07 4.21
N LEU A 31 6.83 -6.75 4.84
CA LEU A 31 7.07 -7.75 5.87
C LEU A 31 7.03 -9.14 5.23
N THR A 32 8.13 -9.85 5.32
CA THR A 32 8.27 -11.24 4.89
C THR A 32 8.74 -12.04 6.10
N ASP A 33 8.10 -13.18 6.33
CA ASP A 33 8.62 -14.19 7.25
C ASP A 33 9.52 -15.16 6.46
N GLY A 34 10.84 -15.00 6.58
CA GLY A 34 11.83 -15.93 6.00
C GLY A 34 11.60 -16.26 4.52
N ASP A 35 11.38 -17.55 4.24
CA ASP A 35 11.18 -18.12 2.89
C ASP A 35 9.70 -18.08 2.45
N ALA A 36 8.82 -17.40 3.18
CA ALA A 36 7.41 -17.35 2.84
C ALA A 36 7.21 -16.72 1.45
N GLU A 37 6.49 -17.45 0.59
CA GLU A 37 6.11 -16.99 -0.74
C GLU A 37 5.18 -15.76 -0.69
N ARG A 38 4.48 -15.59 0.44
CA ARG A 38 3.55 -14.49 0.69
C ARG A 38 4.22 -13.37 1.47
N LYS A 39 3.90 -12.14 1.09
CA LYS A 39 4.40 -10.93 1.74
C LYS A 39 3.24 -10.09 2.25
N ILE A 40 3.38 -9.53 3.43
CA ILE A 40 2.45 -8.51 3.93
C ILE A 40 3.03 -7.15 3.53
N VAL A 41 2.21 -6.33 2.87
CA VAL A 41 2.58 -4.98 2.47
C VAL A 41 1.77 -3.99 3.31
N VAL A 42 2.46 -3.17 4.08
CA VAL A 42 1.87 -2.08 4.84
C VAL A 42 2.13 -0.79 4.07
N LEU A 43 1.07 -0.01 3.85
CA LEU A 43 1.12 1.28 3.17
C LEU A 43 0.70 2.36 4.15
N THR A 44 1.53 3.40 4.28
CA THR A 44 1.32 4.50 5.22
C THR A 44 1.41 5.82 4.47
N ALA A 45 0.35 6.63 4.53
CA ALA A 45 0.42 8.01 4.07
C ALA A 45 0.99 8.91 5.17
N ALA A 46 1.72 9.96 4.80
CA ALA A 46 2.28 10.89 5.77
C ALA A 46 1.17 11.69 6.48
N PRO A 47 1.20 11.82 7.83
CA PRO A 47 0.11 12.45 8.57
C PRO A 47 -0.02 13.95 8.25
N GLY A 48 -1.26 14.45 8.23
CA GLY A 48 -1.60 15.84 7.94
C GLY A 48 -1.47 16.24 6.47
N THR A 49 -1.23 15.29 5.57
CA THR A 49 -1.09 15.55 4.13
C THR A 49 -2.38 15.33 3.36
N GLU A 50 -2.43 15.88 2.15
CA GLU A 50 -3.53 15.58 1.21
C GLU A 50 -3.57 14.09 0.84
N ASP A 51 -2.40 13.45 0.78
CA ASP A 51 -2.28 12.01 0.57
C ASP A 51 -2.94 11.20 1.69
N GLU A 52 -2.81 11.61 2.95
CA GLU A 52 -3.53 10.97 4.07
C GLU A 52 -5.05 11.04 3.87
N THR A 53 -5.57 12.20 3.47
CA THR A 53 -7.01 12.38 3.25
C THR A 53 -7.49 11.48 2.10
N ARG A 54 -6.74 11.44 0.99
CA ARG A 54 -7.05 10.55 -0.15
C ARG A 54 -6.93 9.08 0.22
N PHE A 55 -5.95 8.71 1.04
CA PHE A 55 -5.77 7.34 1.51
C PHE A 55 -6.93 6.89 2.39
N GLN A 56 -7.38 7.74 3.31
CA GLN A 56 -8.57 7.48 4.12
C GLN A 56 -9.84 7.32 3.28
N LEU A 57 -10.03 8.16 2.26
CA LEU A 57 -11.15 8.02 1.31
C LEU A 57 -11.07 6.69 0.55
N ALA A 58 -9.89 6.29 0.11
CA ALA A 58 -9.71 5.06 -0.64
C ALA A 58 -10.04 3.81 0.18
N VAL A 59 -9.58 3.76 1.44
CA VAL A 59 -9.85 2.64 2.37
C VAL A 59 -11.30 2.66 2.85
N GLY A 60 -11.85 3.85 3.15
CA GLY A 60 -13.22 4.01 3.64
C GLY A 60 -14.31 3.73 2.60
N SER A 61 -13.99 3.82 1.31
CA SER A 61 -14.96 3.61 0.21
C SER A 61 -15.41 2.16 0.02
N GLY A 62 -14.88 1.19 0.78
CA GLY A 62 -15.45 -0.15 0.88
C GLY A 62 -15.32 -1.04 -0.37
N VAL A 63 -14.57 -0.64 -1.41
CA VAL A 63 -14.24 -1.49 -2.56
C VAL A 63 -13.16 -2.52 -2.21
N HIS A 64 -13.46 -3.40 -1.26
CA HIS A 64 -12.71 -4.63 -1.07
C HIS A 64 -13.24 -5.67 -2.05
N HIS A 65 -12.53 -5.88 -3.17
CA HIS A 65 -12.67 -7.15 -3.85
C HIS A 65 -12.08 -8.22 -2.91
N PRO A 66 -12.83 -9.26 -2.53
CA PRO A 66 -12.26 -10.32 -1.72
C PRO A 66 -11.05 -10.88 -2.45
N ALA A 67 -9.97 -11.12 -1.70
CA ALA A 67 -8.85 -11.89 -2.22
C ALA A 67 -9.43 -13.24 -2.67
N ARG A 68 -9.38 -13.53 -3.98
CA ARG A 68 -9.78 -14.84 -4.50
C ARG A 68 -8.73 -15.85 -4.00
N ASP A 69 -9.22 -16.95 -3.43
CA ASP A 69 -8.43 -18.09 -2.94
C ASP A 69 -7.54 -18.70 -4.03
#